data_AF-H0HRB8-F1
#
_entry.id   AF-H0HRB8-F1
#
_cell.length_a   1.000
_cell.length_b   1.000
_cell.length_c   1.000
_cell.angle_alpha   90.00
_cell.angle_beta   90.00
_cell.angle_gamma   90.00
#
_symmetry.space_group_name_H-M   'P 1'
#
loop_
_entity.id
_entity.type
_entity.pdbx_description
1 polymer ?
#
loop_
_entity_poly.entity_id
_entity_poly.type
_entity_poly.pdbx_seq_one_letter_code
_entity_poly.pdbx_strand_id
1 'polypeptide(L)'
;MMSAVPGTLAAFLCFFPLAVNASAVMAQESTPQAQSQPAKPEKQVTEIKIGYLRAYAPQLALSVLDVPPRDEVVPGAEVAIGDNNTTGSFLGQKFILDVTEVKPDADVIPAFKEMLARGDRYVLADISARQLLSIADMARDNGVLI
;
A
#
# COMPACT_ATOMS: atom_id res chain seq x y z
N MET A 1 -40.02 -2.23 -64.44
CA MET A 1 -39.21 -3.03 -63.52
C MET A 1 -39.81 -2.90 -62.13
N MET A 2 -40.19 -4.03 -61.55
CA MET A 2 -40.80 -4.17 -60.22
C MET A 2 -39.85 -3.62 -59.14
N SER A 3 -40.37 -2.82 -58.21
CA SER A 3 -39.71 -2.60 -56.91
C SER A 3 -40.63 -3.16 -55.84
N ALA A 4 -40.14 -4.20 -55.16
CA ALA A 4 -40.78 -4.88 -54.06
C ALA A 4 -39.69 -5.15 -53.02
N VAL A 5 -39.71 -4.44 -51.89
CA VAL A 5 -39.17 -4.92 -50.60
C VAL A 5 -40.03 -4.29 -49.47
N PRO A 6 -40.40 -5.05 -48.43
CA PRO A 6 -41.54 -4.78 -47.56
C PRO A 6 -41.16 -4.19 -46.19
N GLY A 7 -42.18 -3.70 -45.49
CA GLY A 7 -42.06 -3.10 -44.17
C GLY A 7 -41.93 -4.10 -43.04
N THR A 8 -41.15 -3.72 -42.03
CA THR A 8 -41.18 -4.21 -40.65
C THR A 8 -40.40 -3.24 -39.77
N LEU A 9 -40.98 -2.08 -39.42
CA LEU A 9 -40.44 -1.26 -38.31
C LEU A 9 -41.41 -0.26 -37.66
N ALA A 10 -42.62 -0.08 -38.19
CA ALA A 10 -43.54 0.97 -37.71
C ALA A 10 -44.75 0.44 -36.90
N ALA A 11 -44.72 -0.82 -36.44
CA ALA A 11 -45.89 -1.49 -35.84
C ALA A 11 -45.76 -1.79 -34.33
N PHE A 12 -44.92 -1.06 -33.59
CA PHE A 12 -44.82 -1.23 -32.13
C PHE A 12 -44.94 0.07 -31.32
N LEU A 13 -45.57 1.11 -31.90
CA LEU A 13 -45.78 2.41 -31.23
C LEU A 13 -47.27 2.80 -31.12
N CYS A 14 -48.20 1.85 -31.29
CA CYS A 14 -49.65 2.13 -31.29
C CYS A 14 -50.51 1.16 -30.44
N PHE A 15 -49.99 0.57 -29.38
CA PHE A 15 -50.84 -0.07 -28.34
C PHE A 15 -50.90 0.80 -27.09
N PHE A 16 -51.51 1.96 -27.29
CA PHE A 16 -51.98 2.89 -26.27
C PHE A 16 -53.49 2.64 -26.13
N PRO A 17 -53.93 1.82 -25.15
CA PRO A 17 -55.11 2.30 -24.42
C PRO A 17 -55.19 1.85 -22.95
N LEU A 18 -55.62 2.82 -22.13
CA LEU A 18 -56.78 2.71 -21.24
C LEU A 18 -56.78 1.56 -20.22
N ALA A 19 -56.01 1.71 -19.15
CA ALA A 19 -56.50 1.48 -17.79
C ALA A 19 -55.47 2.05 -16.83
N VAL A 20 -55.81 3.14 -16.15
CA VAL A 20 -55.54 3.43 -14.73
C VAL A 20 -55.87 4.90 -14.57
N ASN A 21 -57.16 5.15 -14.38
CA ASN A 21 -57.62 6.33 -13.69
C ASN A 21 -58.10 5.80 -12.33
N ALA A 22 -57.26 5.94 -11.30
CA ALA A 22 -57.65 5.69 -9.93
C ALA A 22 -56.87 6.65 -9.03
N SER A 23 -57.61 7.68 -8.61
CA SER A 23 -57.47 8.55 -7.44
C SER A 23 -56.13 8.61 -6.71
N ALA A 24 -55.67 9.86 -6.57
CA ALA A 24 -54.74 10.28 -5.53
C ALA A 24 -55.10 9.67 -4.17
N VAL A 25 -54.26 8.76 -3.69
CA VAL A 25 -54.14 8.41 -2.28
C VAL A 25 -52.79 8.89 -1.81
N MET A 26 -52.84 9.68 -0.75
CA MET A 26 -51.72 10.21 -0.02
C MET A 26 -50.80 9.11 0.53
N ALA A 27 -49.53 9.49 0.69
CA ALA A 27 -48.58 8.94 1.65
C ALA A 27 -48.13 7.49 1.44
N GLN A 28 -46.93 7.33 0.88
CA GLN A 28 -45.75 7.03 1.69
C GLN A 28 -44.51 7.18 0.80
N GLU A 29 -43.71 8.21 1.06
CA GLU A 29 -42.35 8.29 0.54
C GLU A 29 -41.59 7.14 1.19
N SER A 30 -41.51 6.02 0.47
CA SER A 30 -40.65 4.91 0.84
C SER A 30 -39.24 5.41 0.61
N THR A 31 -38.64 5.90 1.70
CA THR A 31 -37.20 6.06 1.81
C THR A 31 -36.57 4.81 1.17
N PRO A 32 -35.62 4.93 0.22
CA PRO A 32 -34.81 3.80 -0.16
C PRO A 32 -34.12 3.34 1.13
N GLN A 33 -34.66 2.30 1.77
CA GLN A 33 -33.93 1.57 2.78
C GLN A 33 -32.72 1.02 2.04
N ALA A 34 -31.58 1.68 2.23
CA ALA A 34 -30.29 1.10 2.00
C ALA A 34 -30.30 -0.21 2.77
N GLN A 35 -30.57 -1.29 2.07
CA GLN A 35 -30.40 -2.63 2.58
C GLN A 35 -28.93 -2.70 2.95
N SER A 36 -28.67 -2.67 4.25
CA SER A 36 -27.37 -2.89 4.85
C SER A 36 -26.90 -4.26 4.38
N GLN A 37 -26.17 -4.30 3.26
CA GLN A 37 -25.40 -5.47 2.89
C GLN A 37 -24.53 -5.78 4.11
N PRO A 38 -24.53 -7.03 4.61
CA PRO A 38 -23.63 -7.39 5.70
C PRO A 38 -22.22 -7.01 5.25
N ALA A 39 -21.59 -6.11 6.01
CA ALA A 39 -20.25 -5.64 5.73
C ALA A 39 -19.36 -6.88 5.55
N LYS A 40 -18.79 -7.03 4.35
CA LYS A 40 -17.79 -8.08 4.09
C LYS A 40 -16.75 -7.98 5.20
N PRO A 41 -16.43 -9.07 5.92
CA PRO A 41 -15.52 -9.00 7.06
C PRO A 41 -14.24 -8.30 6.62
N GLU A 42 -13.93 -7.17 7.25
CA GLU A 42 -12.71 -6.43 6.99
C GLU A 42 -11.55 -7.36 7.27
N LYS A 43 -10.78 -7.68 6.23
CA LYS A 43 -9.61 -8.53 6.35
C LYS A 43 -8.60 -7.75 7.18
N GLN A 44 -8.35 -8.20 8.41
CA GLN A 44 -7.42 -7.54 9.32
C GLN A 44 -6.02 -7.60 8.69
N VAL A 45 -5.49 -6.44 8.31
CA VAL A 45 -4.18 -6.35 7.65
C VAL A 45 -3.11 -6.24 8.73
N THR A 46 -2.16 -7.17 8.74
CA THR A 46 -0.97 -7.09 9.58
C THR A 46 0.07 -6.21 8.90
N GLU A 47 0.36 -5.05 9.48
CA GLU A 47 1.47 -4.20 9.02
C GLU A 47 2.80 -4.72 9.58
N ILE A 48 3.76 -4.95 8.69
CA ILE A 48 5.12 -5.39 8.99
C ILE A 48 6.04 -4.22 8.62
N LYS A 49 6.55 -3.54 9.63
CA LYS A 49 7.44 -2.39 9.45
C LYS A 49 8.91 -2.82 9.48
N ILE A 50 9.61 -2.45 8.42
CA ILE A 50 11.02 -2.74 8.19
C ILE A 50 11.76 -1.40 8.18
N GLY A 51 12.60 -1.16 9.16
CA GLY A 51 13.50 -0.03 9.19
C GLY A 51 14.77 -0.30 8.39
N TYR A 52 15.32 0.71 7.74
CA TYR A 52 16.64 0.67 7.12
C TYR A 52 17.46 1.81 7.70
N LEU A 53 18.37 1.47 8.62
CA LEU A 53 19.28 2.43 9.24
C LEU A 53 20.59 2.42 8.48
N ARG A 54 20.91 3.53 7.84
CA ARG A 54 22.11 3.64 6.99
C ARG A 54 23.01 4.81 7.35
N ALA A 55 24.31 4.63 7.16
CA ALA A 55 25.34 5.65 7.35
C ALA A 55 26.20 5.76 6.08
N TYR A 56 25.71 6.47 5.07
CA TYR A 56 26.36 6.54 3.76
C TYR A 56 27.75 7.21 3.84
N ALA A 57 28.79 6.48 3.44
CA ALA A 57 30.13 6.99 3.22
C ALA A 57 30.54 6.75 1.75
N PRO A 58 30.94 7.79 0.98
CA PRO A 58 31.43 7.60 -0.37
C PRO A 58 32.63 6.65 -0.41
N GLN A 59 32.57 5.64 -1.27
CA GLN A 59 33.71 4.76 -1.52
C GLN A 59 34.69 5.44 -2.48
N LEU A 60 35.98 5.36 -2.17
CA LEU A 60 37.02 5.81 -3.10
C LEU A 60 37.23 4.75 -4.17
N ALA A 61 37.15 5.18 -5.44
CA ALA A 61 37.43 4.33 -6.59
C ALA A 61 38.50 4.96 -7.47
N LEU A 62 39.27 4.13 -8.18
CA LEU A 62 40.31 4.61 -9.12
C LEU A 62 39.70 5.23 -10.38
N SER A 63 38.44 4.89 -10.68
CA SER A 63 37.67 5.38 -11.81
C SER A 63 36.33 5.92 -11.32
N VAL A 64 35.84 6.98 -11.97
CA VAL A 64 34.49 7.51 -11.71
C VAL A 64 33.41 6.49 -12.06
N LEU A 65 33.67 5.60 -13.01
CA LEU A 65 32.73 4.57 -13.46
C LEU A 65 32.55 3.45 -12.42
N ASP A 66 33.50 3.31 -11.50
CA ASP A 66 33.49 2.30 -10.44
C ASP A 66 32.96 2.87 -9.11
N VAL A 67 32.54 4.14 -9.08
CA VAL A 67 31.92 4.74 -7.89
C VAL A 67 30.46 4.27 -7.84
N PRO A 68 30.06 3.52 -6.79
CA PRO A 68 28.68 3.08 -6.66
C PRO A 68 27.73 4.27 -6.48
N PRO A 69 26.49 4.17 -7.00
CA PRO A 69 25.45 5.15 -6.70
C PRO A 69 25.21 5.29 -5.19
N ARG A 70 24.99 6.51 -4.72
CA ARG A 70 24.71 6.78 -3.29
C ARG A 70 23.53 5.99 -2.74
N ASP A 71 22.54 5.73 -3.58
CA ASP A 71 21.28 5.09 -3.24
C ASP A 71 21.21 3.62 -3.67
N GLU A 72 22.32 2.97 -4.06
CA GLU A 72 22.32 1.64 -4.69
C GLU A 72 21.46 0.56 -3.99
N VAL A 73 21.28 0.65 -2.67
CA VAL A 73 20.49 -0.30 -1.88
C VAL A 73 18.99 0.03 -1.82
N VAL A 74 18.62 1.31 -1.78
CA VAL A 74 17.22 1.73 -1.52
C VAL A 74 16.26 1.26 -2.61
N PRO A 75 16.53 1.45 -3.92
CA PRO A 75 15.67 0.93 -4.99
C PRO A 75 15.51 -0.60 -4.94
N GLY A 76 16.58 -1.33 -4.56
CA GLY A 76 16.50 -2.78 -4.38
C GLY A 76 15.55 -3.19 -3.26
N ALA A 77 15.61 -2.48 -2.12
CA ALA A 77 14.69 -2.68 -1.01
C ALA A 77 13.24 -2.33 -1.40
N GLU A 78 13.01 -1.26 -2.16
CA GLU A 78 11.68 -0.89 -2.66
C GLU A 78 11.08 -1.95 -3.59
N VAL A 79 11.91 -2.54 -4.48
CA VAL A 79 11.49 -3.67 -5.32
C VAL A 79 11.07 -4.86 -4.44
N ALA A 80 11.89 -5.23 -3.44
CA ALA A 80 11.57 -6.33 -2.54
C ALA A 80 10.26 -6.08 -1.75
N ILE A 81 9.99 -4.84 -1.34
CA ILE A 81 8.72 -4.46 -0.70
C ILE A 81 7.54 -4.60 -1.67
N GLY A 82 7.70 -4.19 -2.92
CA GLY A 82 6.68 -4.37 -3.97
C GLY A 82 6.32 -5.84 -4.19
N ASP A 83 7.34 -6.70 -4.30
CA ASP A 83 7.17 -8.14 -4.46
C ASP A 83 6.51 -8.78 -3.22
N ASN A 84 6.97 -8.42 -2.03
CA ASN A 84 6.39 -8.90 -0.77
C ASN A 84 4.94 -8.47 -0.61
N ASN A 85 4.58 -7.24 -1.01
CA ASN A 85 3.21 -6.75 -0.94
C ASN A 85 2.29 -7.39 -1.99
N THR A 86 2.82 -7.81 -3.13
CA THR A 86 2.06 -8.56 -4.15
C THR A 86 1.50 -9.84 -3.51
N THR A 87 2.35 -10.65 -2.88
CA THR A 87 1.91 -11.87 -2.17
C THR A 87 1.20 -11.53 -0.84
N GLY A 88 1.69 -10.52 -0.12
CA GLY A 88 1.17 -10.10 1.18
C GLY A 88 -0.30 -9.72 1.14
N SER A 89 -0.78 -9.11 0.06
CA SER A 89 -2.20 -8.79 -0.13
C SER A 89 -3.12 -10.02 -0.01
N PHE A 90 -2.67 -11.18 -0.52
CA PHE A 90 -3.37 -12.46 -0.40
C PHE A 90 -3.35 -13.00 1.03
N LEU A 91 -2.29 -12.73 1.79
CA LEU A 91 -2.12 -13.15 3.18
C LEU A 91 -2.69 -12.15 4.21
N GLY A 92 -3.14 -10.98 3.77
CA GLY A 92 -3.55 -9.91 4.68
C GLY A 92 -2.36 -9.27 5.39
N GLN A 93 -1.23 -9.15 4.70
CA GLN A 93 0.00 -8.54 5.19
C GLN A 93 0.34 -7.32 4.33
N LYS A 94 0.95 -6.32 4.96
CA LYS A 94 1.47 -5.13 4.30
C LYS A 94 2.86 -4.82 4.84
N PHE A 95 3.84 -4.83 3.96
CA PHE A 95 5.23 -4.51 4.24
C PHE A 95 5.48 -3.02 3.96
N ILE A 96 6.14 -2.36 4.91
CA ILE A 96 6.47 -0.93 4.85
C ILE A 96 7.96 -0.80 5.11
N LEU A 97 8.67 -0.07 4.23
CA LEU A 97 10.06 0.29 4.41
C LEU A 97 10.15 1.72 4.94
N ASP A 98 10.93 1.90 6.00
CA ASP A 98 11.25 3.19 6.60
C ASP A 98 12.76 3.42 6.55
N VAL A 99 13.21 4.36 5.72
CA VAL A 99 14.64 4.64 5.51
C VAL A 99 15.07 5.79 6.41
N THR A 100 16.04 5.52 7.30
CA THR A 100 16.66 6.51 8.18
C THR A 100 18.15 6.59 7.87
N GLU A 101 18.61 7.76 7.41
CA GLU A 101 20.02 8.02 7.12
C GLU A 101 20.66 8.88 8.21
N VAL A 102 21.85 8.48 8.65
CA VAL A 102 22.72 9.23 9.55
C VAL A 102 24.06 9.52 8.88
N LYS A 103 24.87 10.41 9.47
CA LYS A 103 26.26 10.61 9.03
C LYS A 103 27.14 9.40 9.42
N PRO A 104 28.21 9.08 8.66
CA PRO A 104 29.11 7.95 8.92
C PRO A 104 29.55 7.76 10.37
N ASP A 105 29.84 8.85 11.09
CA ASP A 105 30.34 8.82 12.47
C ASP A 105 29.34 9.43 13.48
N ALA A 106 28.08 9.60 13.10
CA ALA A 106 27.07 10.09 14.02
C ALA A 106 26.72 9.05 15.10
N ASP A 107 26.26 9.55 16.25
CA ASP A 107 25.56 8.73 17.23
C ASP A 107 24.23 8.24 16.63
N VAL A 108 24.09 6.92 16.53
CA VAL A 108 22.92 6.24 15.96
C VAL A 108 21.80 6.02 16.99
N ILE A 109 22.10 6.16 18.28
CA ILE A 109 21.13 5.90 19.35
C ILE A 109 19.85 6.74 19.20
N PRO A 110 19.90 8.06 18.91
CA PRO A 110 18.70 8.87 18.74
C PRO A 110 17.85 8.40 17.55
N ALA A 111 18.50 8.12 16.41
CA ALA A 111 17.82 7.65 15.21
C ALA A 111 17.15 6.30 15.45
N PHE A 112 17.84 5.37 16.11
CA PHE A 112 17.29 4.06 16.45
C PHE A 112 16.10 4.16 17.42
N LYS A 113 16.15 5.05 18.42
CA LYS A 113 15.01 5.31 19.31
C LYS A 113 13.79 5.83 18.57
N GLU A 114 14.00 6.66 17.54
CA GLU A 114 12.91 7.16 16.72
C GLU A 114 12.26 6.03 15.91
N MET A 115 13.07 5.13 15.31
CA MET A 115 12.58 3.93 14.62
C MET A 115 11.76 3.03 15.56
N LEU A 116 12.24 2.80 16.78
CA LEU A 116 11.49 2.06 17.80
C LEU A 116 10.12 2.69 18.09
N ALA A 117 10.07 4.02 18.21
CA ALA A 117 8.85 4.77 18.47
C ALA A 117 7.87 4.74 17.28
N ARG A 118 8.36 4.69 16.04
CA ARG A 118 7.54 4.51 14.83
C ARG A 118 7.03 3.09 14.66
N GLY A 119 7.57 2.14 15.41
CA GLY A 119 7.12 0.75 15.43
C GLY A 119 7.98 -0.20 14.60
N ASP A 120 9.17 0.21 14.19
CA ASP A 120 10.08 -0.66 13.44
C ASP A 120 10.59 -1.77 14.37
N ARG A 121 10.42 -3.02 13.96
CA ARG A 121 10.84 -4.22 14.72
C ARG A 121 11.76 -5.14 13.94
N TYR A 122 11.87 -4.92 12.63
CA TYR A 122 12.85 -5.54 11.75
C TYR A 122 13.68 -4.42 11.19
N VAL A 123 14.99 -4.42 11.44
CA VAL A 123 15.89 -3.34 11.02
C VAL A 123 17.00 -3.92 10.17
N LEU A 124 17.21 -3.33 9.00
CA LEU A 124 18.39 -3.56 8.17
C LEU A 124 19.45 -2.54 8.57
N ALA A 125 20.64 -3.03 8.93
CA ALA A 125 21.75 -2.19 9.37
C ALA A 125 22.81 -2.03 8.26
N ASP A 126 22.90 -0.83 7.69
CA ASP A 126 23.99 -0.37 6.81
C ASP A 126 24.81 0.71 7.54
N ILE A 127 25.41 0.31 8.66
CA ILE A 127 26.17 1.18 9.57
C ILE A 127 27.46 0.49 9.99
N SER A 128 28.41 1.25 10.57
CA SER A 128 29.66 0.66 11.06
C SER A 128 29.42 -0.36 12.19
N ALA A 129 30.32 -1.33 12.35
CA ALA A 129 30.24 -2.31 13.44
C ALA A 129 30.18 -1.64 14.82
N ARG A 130 30.88 -0.51 15.01
CA ARG A 130 30.82 0.27 16.26
C ARG A 130 29.41 0.81 16.50
N GLN A 131 28.78 1.40 15.49
CA GLN A 131 27.43 1.92 15.59
C GLN A 131 26.43 0.78 15.84
N LEU A 132 26.52 -0.33 15.13
CA LEU A 132 25.66 -1.50 15.34
C LEU A 132 25.76 -2.03 16.78
N LEU A 133 26.98 -2.20 17.30
CA LEU A 133 27.19 -2.67 18.68
C LEU A 133 26.64 -1.69 19.73
N SER A 134 26.64 -0.38 19.44
CA SER A 134 26.09 0.63 20.37
C SER A 134 24.58 0.55 20.56
N ILE A 135 23.85 -0.10 19.63
CA ILE A 135 22.39 -0.26 19.69
C ILE A 135 21.94 -1.71 19.88
N ALA A 136 22.86 -2.69 19.80
CA ALA A 136 22.52 -4.12 19.84
C ALA A 136 21.79 -4.56 21.12
N ASP A 137 22.26 -4.12 22.29
CA ASP A 137 21.57 -4.41 23.56
C ASP A 137 20.19 -3.77 23.60
N MET A 138 20.06 -2.51 23.14
CA MET A 138 18.77 -1.83 23.05
C MET A 138 17.81 -2.55 22.10
N ALA A 139 18.31 -3.07 20.98
CA ALA A 139 17.52 -3.84 20.03
C ALA A 139 16.97 -5.11 20.69
N ARG A 140 17.85 -5.90 21.33
CA ARG A 140 17.44 -7.11 22.07
C ARG A 140 16.37 -6.79 23.12
N ASP A 141 16.61 -5.77 23.94
CA ASP A 141 15.74 -5.42 25.06
C ASP A 141 14.36 -4.90 24.60
N ASN A 142 14.25 -4.42 23.35
CA ASN A 142 13.01 -3.98 22.72
C ASN A 142 12.42 -5.01 21.75
N GLY A 143 12.99 -6.23 21.67
CA GLY A 143 12.51 -7.28 20.77
C GLY A 143 12.66 -6.94 19.29
N VAL A 144 13.68 -6.17 18.93
CA VAL A 144 14.01 -5.84 17.54
C VAL A 144 14.99 -6.85 16.98
N LEU A 145 14.71 -7.33 15.77
CA LEU A 145 15.67 -8.04 14.93
C LEU A 145 16.44 -7.02 14.11
N ILE A 146 17.77 -6.99 14.26
CA ILE A 146 18.69 -6.08 13.57
C ILE A 146 19.96 -6.83 13.12
#